data_AF-A0AAP0DGA8-F1
#
_entry.id   AF-A0AAP0DGA8-F1
#
_cell.length_a   1.000
_cell.length_b   1.000
_cell.length_c   1.000
_cell.angle_alpha   90.00
_cell.angle_beta   90.00
_cell.angle_gamma   90.00
#
_symmetry.space_group_name_H-M   'P 1'
#
loop_
_entity.id
_entity.type
_entity.pdbx_description
1 polymer ?
#
loop_
_entity_poly.entity_id
_entity_poly.type
_entity_poly.pdbx_seq_one_letter_code
_entity_poly.pdbx_strand_id
1 'polypeptide(L)'
;MPFVSSNKSHHPMSSRGHPSYSGHSNTPAALTHFVSMLRHPTLPNQRTLAILLKTCASLSSLSFGLQLHALSIKLSLASEPFSASSLIHFYSKTRLPNNARKVFDEMPQRDSVCFSSVIVGLAQNSKPIDALSYFSEMRACGFGSTNYSVSAALRASAELAALEQCRMVHAHSIINGLDLNVIVGTALVDGYGKCGMVNEARLVFDELVPIMNLIGWNAMMSSYAQQGDKDSVLELFSMMELQGLAPDGYSFLSVMTAFCNRGLADETEQWFKKMKLEYKLEPWIEHYTCLVGAIGRAGRLEEAKSIAFTMPNYKADAAMWRSLLSTSAHHGNVEMVKEMSQKLQELDPQDDSAYVIAANAFSVAGRLNEVQEVRKLMKDRRVKKEGGLSWIEVCGQVHVFLAGDRRHDQTEKIYLKLADLMEKISKLGYVPVCDQMLHDVGKGEMIEALWYHSEKLALAFGLVADVAPRGKALRIVKNLRICRDCHEAFKYISRVVEREIIVRDVNRYHRFLDGGCNCGDYW
;
A
#
# COMPACT_ATOMS: atom_id res chain seq x y z
N MET A 1 -21.46 13.13 -72.62
CA MET A 1 -22.02 14.41 -73.13
C MET A 1 -23.53 14.26 -73.26
N PRO A 2 -24.37 15.28 -72.97
CA PRO A 2 -24.09 16.53 -72.24
C PRO A 2 -25.12 16.88 -71.12
N PHE A 3 -24.70 17.85 -70.29
CA PHE A 3 -25.36 18.99 -69.61
C PHE A 3 -26.91 19.06 -69.57
N VAL A 4 -27.54 19.58 -68.51
CA VAL A 4 -27.61 21.02 -68.16
C VAL A 4 -27.98 21.26 -66.68
N SER A 5 -27.38 22.32 -66.12
CA SER A 5 -27.61 22.96 -64.83
C SER A 5 -28.86 23.86 -64.81
N SER A 6 -29.49 24.04 -63.65
CA SER A 6 -30.13 25.32 -63.32
C SER A 6 -30.08 25.61 -61.81
N ASN A 7 -29.83 26.88 -61.52
CA ASN A 7 -29.46 27.46 -60.23
C ASN A 7 -30.66 28.17 -59.56
N LYS A 8 -30.51 28.51 -58.27
CA LYS A 8 -31.28 29.46 -57.40
C LYS A 8 -32.34 28.84 -56.46
N SER A 9 -32.56 29.27 -55.22
CA SER A 9 -31.83 30.09 -54.22
C SER A 9 -32.68 30.12 -52.93
N HIS A 10 -32.01 30.06 -51.77
CA HIS A 10 -32.40 30.53 -50.42
C HIS A 10 -33.82 30.32 -49.85
N HIS A 11 -33.92 29.54 -48.76
CA HIS A 11 -34.27 30.02 -47.39
C HIS A 11 -34.15 28.85 -46.38
N PRO A 12 -33.49 29.01 -45.21
CA PRO A 12 -33.46 27.98 -44.16
C PRO A 12 -34.61 28.21 -43.17
N MET A 13 -35.48 27.21 -42.99
CA MET A 13 -36.39 27.14 -41.86
C MET A 13 -35.78 26.32 -40.73
N SER A 14 -35.83 26.93 -39.54
CA SER A 14 -35.34 26.42 -38.26
C SER A 14 -36.05 25.14 -37.80
N SER A 15 -35.30 24.23 -37.19
CA SER A 15 -35.83 23.39 -36.12
C SER A 15 -34.84 23.35 -34.96
N ARG A 16 -35.35 23.74 -33.78
CA ARG A 16 -34.65 23.81 -32.50
C ARG A 16 -34.32 22.39 -32.04
N GLY A 17 -33.02 22.06 -31.95
CA GLY A 17 -32.52 20.91 -31.22
C GLY A 17 -32.04 21.34 -29.84
N HIS A 18 -32.61 20.76 -28.78
CA HIS A 18 -32.03 20.80 -27.44
C HIS A 18 -30.64 20.12 -27.48
N PRO A 19 -29.55 20.77 -26.99
CA PRO A 19 -28.26 20.10 -26.93
C PRO A 19 -28.22 19.21 -25.68
N SER A 20 -28.30 17.90 -25.91
CA SER A 20 -27.92 16.87 -24.96
C SER A 20 -26.40 16.91 -24.74
N TYR A 21 -25.95 17.57 -23.68
CA TYR A 21 -24.55 17.57 -23.23
C TYR A 21 -24.24 16.30 -22.44
N SER A 22 -23.56 15.32 -23.06
CA SER A 22 -23.13 14.10 -22.35
C SER A 22 -21.72 13.60 -22.66
N GLY A 23 -20.85 14.42 -23.27
CA GLY A 23 -19.54 13.92 -23.74
C GLY A 23 -18.26 14.57 -23.20
N HIS A 24 -18.26 15.80 -22.65
CA HIS A 24 -17.02 16.59 -22.45
C HIS A 24 -16.93 17.26 -21.07
N SER A 25 -17.06 16.51 -19.97
CA SER A 25 -17.28 17.06 -18.62
C SER A 25 -16.04 17.29 -17.74
N ASN A 26 -14.81 17.09 -18.22
CA ASN A 26 -13.59 17.23 -17.39
C ASN A 26 -12.58 18.25 -17.97
N THR A 27 -13.04 19.40 -18.45
CA THR A 27 -12.15 20.44 -19.01
C THR A 27 -12.22 21.73 -18.19
N PRO A 28 -11.13 22.52 -18.14
CA PRO A 28 -11.17 23.87 -17.56
C PRO A 28 -12.27 24.75 -18.19
N ALA A 29 -12.61 24.51 -19.46
CA ALA A 29 -13.70 25.19 -20.16
C ALA A 29 -15.06 25.00 -19.48
N ALA A 30 -15.32 23.84 -18.86
CA ALA A 30 -16.56 23.62 -18.10
C ALA A 30 -16.71 24.61 -16.93
N LEU A 31 -15.61 24.93 -16.24
CA LEU A 31 -15.60 25.93 -15.16
C LEU A 31 -15.86 27.34 -15.70
N THR A 32 -15.23 27.70 -16.83
CA THR A 32 -15.43 29.00 -17.49
C THR A 32 -16.86 29.17 -18.00
N HIS A 33 -17.43 28.12 -18.62
CA HIS A 33 -18.82 28.13 -19.06
C HIS A 33 -19.80 28.27 -17.89
N PHE A 34 -19.51 27.65 -16.75
CA PHE A 34 -20.31 27.84 -15.55
C PHE A 34 -20.27 29.29 -15.04
N VAL A 35 -19.09 29.94 -15.03
CA VAL A 35 -19.00 31.37 -14.67
C VAL A 35 -19.81 32.23 -15.63
N SER A 36 -19.83 31.90 -16.93
CA SER A 36 -20.70 32.58 -17.91
C SER A 36 -22.18 32.32 -17.66
N MET A 37 -22.57 31.11 -17.27
CA MET A 37 -23.95 30.75 -16.91
C MET A 37 -24.47 31.61 -15.75
N LEU A 38 -23.62 31.90 -14.76
CA LEU A 38 -23.98 32.75 -13.61
C LEU A 38 -24.25 34.22 -14.01
N ARG A 39 -23.89 34.65 -15.22
CA ARG A 39 -24.24 35.97 -15.76
C ARG A 39 -25.66 36.03 -16.34
N HIS A 40 -26.35 34.88 -16.40
CA HIS A 40 -27.73 34.74 -16.84
C HIS A 40 -28.61 34.30 -15.66
N PRO A 41 -29.95 34.53 -15.71
CA PRO A 41 -30.87 34.22 -14.60
C PRO A 41 -31.11 32.71 -14.34
N THR A 42 -30.22 31.84 -14.84
CA THR A 42 -30.29 30.39 -14.68
C THR A 42 -29.49 29.95 -13.46
N LEU A 43 -30.16 29.37 -12.46
CA LEU A 43 -29.50 28.80 -11.28
C LEU A 43 -28.94 27.40 -11.56
N PRO A 44 -27.78 27.04 -10.97
CA PRO A 44 -27.30 25.66 -11.05
C PRO A 44 -28.24 24.72 -10.30
N ASN A 45 -28.42 23.53 -10.87
CA ASN A 45 -29.11 22.43 -10.21
C ASN A 45 -28.11 21.41 -9.65
N GLN A 46 -28.63 20.36 -9.00
CA GLN A 46 -27.84 19.28 -8.40
C GLN A 46 -26.86 18.63 -9.41
N ARG A 47 -27.28 18.47 -10.67
CA ARG A 47 -26.45 17.87 -11.74
C ARG A 47 -25.32 18.78 -12.17
N THR A 48 -25.58 20.07 -12.31
CA THR A 48 -24.56 21.08 -12.61
C THR A 48 -23.48 21.08 -11.53
N LEU A 49 -23.88 21.12 -10.25
CA LEU A 49 -22.93 21.08 -9.13
C LEU A 49 -22.12 19.78 -9.09
N ALA A 50 -22.76 18.62 -9.21
CA ALA A 50 -22.07 17.33 -9.20
C ALA A 50 -21.00 17.22 -10.29
N ILE A 51 -21.33 17.66 -11.51
CA ILE A 51 -20.38 17.66 -12.63
C ILE A 51 -19.21 18.59 -12.32
N LEU A 52 -19.46 19.83 -11.89
CA LEU A 52 -18.41 20.80 -11.63
C LEU A 52 -17.50 20.40 -10.45
N LEU A 53 -18.06 19.79 -9.41
CA LEU A 53 -17.28 19.25 -8.29
C LEU A 53 -16.38 18.10 -8.75
N LYS A 54 -16.89 17.22 -9.62
CA LYS A 54 -16.08 16.16 -10.24
C LYS A 54 -14.98 16.74 -11.14
N THR A 55 -15.28 17.79 -11.91
CA THR A 55 -14.28 18.51 -12.69
C THR A 55 -13.20 19.11 -11.78
N CYS A 56 -13.58 19.78 -10.68
CA CYS A 56 -12.65 20.34 -9.71
C CYS A 56 -11.78 19.26 -9.06
N ALA A 57 -12.37 18.11 -8.73
CA ALA A 57 -11.65 16.95 -8.22
C ALA A 57 -10.60 16.44 -9.22
N SER A 58 -10.95 16.34 -10.51
CA SER A 58 -10.02 15.90 -11.56
C SER A 58 -8.91 16.92 -11.85
N LEU A 59 -9.22 18.22 -11.77
CA LEU A 59 -8.27 19.30 -12.02
C LEU A 59 -7.48 19.71 -10.75
N SER A 60 -7.74 19.06 -9.61
CA SER A 60 -7.21 19.44 -8.29
C SER A 60 -7.46 20.93 -7.95
N SER A 61 -8.56 21.51 -8.44
CA SER A 61 -8.90 22.92 -8.21
C SER A 61 -9.63 23.09 -6.87
N LEU A 62 -8.86 23.09 -5.78
CA LEU A 62 -9.40 23.19 -4.43
C LEU A 62 -10.17 24.50 -4.21
N SER A 63 -9.61 25.64 -4.63
CA SER A 63 -10.21 26.96 -4.43
C SER A 63 -11.59 27.09 -5.08
N PHE A 64 -11.73 26.65 -6.33
CA PHE A 64 -13.00 26.71 -7.05
C PHE A 64 -14.02 25.72 -6.46
N GLY A 65 -13.60 24.52 -6.08
CA GLY A 65 -14.48 23.55 -5.44
C GLY A 65 -15.00 24.02 -4.07
N LEU A 66 -14.20 24.76 -3.29
CA LEU A 66 -14.67 25.40 -2.05
C LEU A 66 -15.73 26.47 -2.32
N GLN A 67 -15.59 27.25 -3.39
CA GLN A 67 -16.61 28.23 -3.80
C GLN A 67 -17.91 27.54 -4.25
N LEU A 68 -17.80 26.42 -4.99
CA LEU A 68 -18.96 25.60 -5.37
C LEU A 68 -19.67 25.00 -4.15
N HIS A 69 -18.92 24.57 -3.13
CA HIS A 69 -19.52 24.10 -1.88
C HIS A 69 -20.24 25.22 -1.13
N ALA A 70 -19.64 26.42 -1.04
CA ALA A 70 -20.32 27.56 -0.43
C ALA A 70 -21.61 27.93 -1.20
N LEU A 71 -21.59 27.84 -2.53
CA LEU A 71 -22.77 28.06 -3.37
C LEU A 71 -23.83 26.96 -3.15
N SER A 72 -23.43 25.69 -3.04
CA SER A 72 -24.38 24.59 -2.82
C SER A 72 -25.10 24.70 -1.48
N ILE A 73 -24.44 25.22 -0.44
CA ILE A 73 -25.08 25.54 0.85
C ILE A 73 -26.10 26.65 0.68
N LYS A 74 -25.74 27.75 -0.01
CA LYS A 74 -26.64 28.90 -0.24
C LYS A 74 -27.88 28.53 -1.06
N LEU A 75 -27.78 27.53 -1.92
CA LEU A 75 -28.89 27.01 -2.73
C LEU A 75 -29.63 25.84 -2.07
N SER A 76 -29.26 25.47 -0.84
CA SER A 76 -29.81 24.31 -0.12
C SER A 76 -29.68 22.98 -0.89
N LEU A 77 -28.65 22.87 -1.75
CA LEU A 77 -28.34 21.67 -2.52
C LEU A 77 -27.30 20.79 -1.82
N ALA A 78 -26.55 21.32 -0.85
CA ALA A 78 -25.49 20.57 -0.16
C ALA A 78 -26.00 19.38 0.67
N SER A 79 -27.24 19.45 1.19
CA SER A 79 -27.86 18.41 2.02
C SER A 79 -28.48 17.26 1.22
N GLU A 80 -28.61 17.43 -0.09
CA GLU A 80 -29.23 16.44 -0.98
C GLU A 80 -28.25 15.31 -1.31
N PRO A 81 -28.64 14.02 -1.18
CA PRO A 81 -27.73 12.87 -1.34
C PRO A 81 -26.85 12.89 -2.60
N PHE A 82 -27.43 13.30 -3.73
CA PHE A 82 -26.73 13.36 -5.01
C PHE A 82 -25.61 14.41 -5.06
N SER A 83 -25.85 15.59 -4.48
CA SER A 83 -24.86 16.67 -4.43
C SER A 83 -23.85 16.46 -3.30
N ALA A 84 -24.31 15.95 -2.15
CA ALA A 84 -23.47 15.60 -1.01
C ALA A 84 -22.46 14.50 -1.34
N SER A 85 -22.87 13.41 -2.01
CA SER A 85 -21.94 12.37 -2.48
C SER A 85 -20.85 12.91 -3.42
N SER A 86 -21.19 13.90 -4.26
CA SER A 86 -20.23 14.60 -5.12
C SER A 86 -19.27 15.49 -4.33
N LEU A 87 -19.75 16.16 -3.26
CA LEU A 87 -18.90 16.92 -2.33
C LEU A 87 -17.94 16.01 -1.55
N ILE A 88 -18.42 14.87 -1.05
CA ILE A 88 -17.61 13.84 -0.38
C ILE A 88 -16.51 13.37 -1.34
N HIS A 89 -16.85 13.07 -2.60
CA HIS A 89 -15.88 12.71 -3.62
C HIS A 89 -14.84 13.81 -3.86
N PHE A 90 -15.26 15.06 -4.00
CA PHE A 90 -14.37 16.21 -4.19
C PHE A 90 -13.37 16.35 -3.04
N TYR A 91 -13.83 16.34 -1.79
CA TYR A 91 -12.96 16.43 -0.63
C TYR A 91 -12.01 15.24 -0.51
N SER A 92 -12.49 14.04 -0.83
CA SER A 92 -11.68 12.83 -0.82
C SER A 92 -10.56 12.88 -1.86
N LYS A 93 -10.85 13.37 -3.07
CA LYS A 93 -9.86 13.53 -4.15
C LYS A 93 -8.87 14.66 -3.92
N THR A 94 -9.25 15.70 -3.19
CA THR A 94 -8.37 16.80 -2.79
C THR A 94 -7.60 16.54 -1.50
N ARG A 95 -7.52 15.28 -1.05
CA ARG A 95 -6.77 14.84 0.16
C ARG A 95 -7.25 15.47 1.46
N LEU A 96 -8.55 15.76 1.56
CA LEU A 96 -9.21 16.33 2.74
C LEU A 96 -10.29 15.38 3.31
N PRO A 97 -9.93 14.15 3.74
CA PRO A 97 -10.88 13.14 4.18
C PRO A 97 -11.72 13.57 5.39
N ASN A 98 -11.17 14.40 6.27
CA ASN A 98 -11.92 14.93 7.43
C ASN A 98 -13.09 15.84 7.00
N ASN A 99 -12.91 16.62 5.93
CA ASN A 99 -13.98 17.45 5.39
C ASN A 99 -15.02 16.60 4.64
N ALA A 100 -14.57 15.55 3.93
CA ALA A 100 -15.48 14.58 3.33
C ALA A 100 -16.37 13.91 4.39
N ARG A 101 -15.79 13.55 5.54
CA ARG A 101 -16.53 13.00 6.69
C ARG A 101 -17.55 14.00 7.24
N LYS A 102 -17.14 15.25 7.47
CA LYS A 102 -18.07 16.31 7.94
C LYS A 102 -19.27 16.49 7.04
N VAL A 103 -19.05 16.53 5.71
CA VAL A 103 -20.16 16.62 4.75
C VAL A 103 -21.12 15.45 4.94
N PHE A 104 -20.63 14.22 5.14
CA PHE A 104 -21.46 13.05 5.39
C PHE A 104 -22.19 13.12 6.75
N ASP A 105 -21.49 13.54 7.79
CA ASP A 105 -22.01 13.65 9.16
C ASP A 105 -23.18 14.65 9.23
N GLU A 106 -23.10 15.75 8.48
CA GLU A 106 -24.11 16.82 8.42
C GLU A 106 -25.33 16.50 7.51
N MET A 107 -25.34 15.35 6.83
CA MET A 107 -26.46 14.97 5.95
C MET A 107 -27.68 14.53 6.75
N PRO A 108 -28.87 15.13 6.52
CA PRO A 108 -30.10 14.71 7.19
C PRO A 108 -30.67 13.40 6.64
N GLN A 109 -30.48 13.14 5.35
CA GLN A 109 -30.87 11.88 4.69
C GLN A 109 -29.66 11.29 3.98
N ARG A 110 -29.42 10.00 4.23
CA ARG A 110 -28.29 9.25 3.69
C ARG A 110 -28.83 8.07 2.90
N ASP A 111 -28.18 7.76 1.78
CA ASP A 111 -28.45 6.57 0.98
C ASP A 111 -27.18 5.71 0.82
N SER A 112 -27.30 4.59 0.12
CA SER A 112 -26.18 3.68 -0.14
C SER A 112 -25.04 4.34 -0.92
N VAL A 113 -25.33 5.33 -1.77
CA VAL A 113 -24.33 6.05 -2.57
C VAL A 113 -23.50 6.99 -1.69
N CYS A 114 -24.13 7.65 -0.71
CA CYS A 114 -23.45 8.51 0.25
C CYS A 114 -22.49 7.70 1.14
N PHE A 115 -22.96 6.56 1.68
CA PHE A 115 -22.12 5.64 2.44
C PHE A 115 -20.96 5.12 1.57
N SER A 116 -21.25 4.67 0.36
CA SER A 116 -20.21 4.20 -0.58
C SER A 116 -19.15 5.29 -0.84
N SER A 117 -19.58 6.54 -0.99
CA SER A 117 -18.68 7.67 -1.27
C SER A 117 -17.75 7.98 -0.10
N VAL A 118 -18.25 7.97 1.15
CA VAL A 118 -17.41 8.24 2.33
C VAL A 118 -16.46 7.07 2.61
N ILE A 119 -16.92 5.81 2.48
CA ILE A 119 -16.09 4.61 2.68
C ILE A 119 -14.94 4.58 1.66
N VAL A 120 -15.24 4.80 0.37
CA VAL A 120 -14.23 4.89 -0.70
C VAL A 120 -13.26 6.04 -0.42
N GLY A 121 -13.77 7.21 -0.02
CA GLY A 121 -12.98 8.38 0.27
C GLY A 121 -11.98 8.18 1.40
N LEU A 122 -12.40 7.55 2.49
CA LEU A 122 -11.56 7.21 3.64
C LEU A 122 -10.52 6.14 3.28
N ALA A 123 -10.92 5.07 2.58
CA ALA A 123 -10.02 4.01 2.14
C ALA A 123 -8.94 4.52 1.16
N GLN A 124 -9.25 5.52 0.32
CA GLN A 124 -8.27 6.13 -0.60
C GLN A 124 -7.29 7.10 0.08
N ASN A 125 -7.57 7.52 1.31
CA ASN A 125 -6.78 8.47 2.08
C ASN A 125 -6.18 7.84 3.35
N SER A 126 -5.90 6.53 3.33
CA SER A 126 -5.26 5.79 4.42
C SER A 126 -5.94 5.96 5.77
N LYS A 127 -7.28 5.91 5.76
CA LYS A 127 -8.13 5.83 6.96
C LYS A 127 -8.90 4.51 6.99
N PRO A 128 -8.21 3.35 7.02
CA PRO A 128 -8.86 2.04 6.86
C PRO A 128 -9.82 1.69 8.00
N ILE A 129 -9.49 2.07 9.25
CA ILE A 129 -10.35 1.82 10.41
C ILE A 129 -11.67 2.58 10.28
N ASP A 130 -11.60 3.88 9.94
CA ASP A 130 -12.80 4.69 9.73
C ASP A 130 -13.64 4.12 8.57
N ALA A 131 -13.00 3.74 7.46
CA ALA A 131 -13.69 3.15 6.30
C ALA A 131 -14.45 1.87 6.68
N LEU A 132 -13.84 0.96 7.46
CA LEU A 132 -14.50 -0.26 7.95
C LEU A 132 -15.61 0.05 8.95
N SER A 133 -15.45 1.07 9.80
CA SER A 133 -16.49 1.52 10.72
C SER A 133 -17.73 2.00 9.95
N TYR A 134 -17.57 2.86 8.94
CA TYR A 134 -18.69 3.32 8.11
C TYR A 134 -19.31 2.19 7.28
N PHE A 135 -18.53 1.20 6.84
CA PHE A 135 -19.05 0.02 6.17
C PHE A 135 -19.91 -0.84 7.13
N SER A 136 -19.49 -0.97 8.38
CA SER A 136 -20.28 -1.64 9.44
C SER A 136 -21.57 -0.87 9.73
N GLU A 137 -21.50 0.47 9.86
CA GLU A 137 -22.67 1.34 10.06
C GLU A 137 -23.66 1.23 8.90
N MET A 138 -23.18 1.27 7.64
CA MET A 138 -24.01 1.09 6.45
C MET A 138 -24.82 -0.20 6.52
N ARG A 139 -24.18 -1.31 6.94
CA ARG A 139 -24.81 -2.63 7.10
C ARG A 139 -25.80 -2.64 8.27
N ALA A 140 -25.44 -2.07 9.41
CA ALA A 140 -26.30 -1.99 10.60
C ALA A 140 -27.58 -1.19 10.35
N CYS A 141 -27.50 -0.14 9.53
CA CYS A 141 -28.64 0.67 9.10
C CYS A 141 -29.47 0.02 7.98
N GLY A 142 -29.11 -1.17 7.50
CA GLY A 142 -29.85 -1.90 6.46
C GLY A 142 -29.71 -1.35 5.05
N PHE A 143 -28.71 -0.48 4.78
CA PHE A 143 -28.47 0.01 3.43
C PHE A 143 -27.78 -1.07 2.57
N GLY A 144 -28.30 -1.25 1.35
CA GLY A 144 -27.69 -2.15 0.36
C GLY A 144 -26.26 -1.73 0.03
N SER A 145 -25.37 -2.72 -0.06
CA SER A 145 -23.98 -2.48 -0.41
C SER A 145 -23.80 -2.33 -1.92
N THR A 146 -22.90 -1.45 -2.33
CA THR A 146 -22.48 -1.31 -3.73
C THR A 146 -21.13 -2.00 -3.96
N ASN A 147 -20.81 -2.33 -5.21
CA ASN A 147 -19.47 -2.81 -5.60
C ASN A 147 -18.35 -1.91 -5.08
N TYR A 148 -18.56 -0.59 -5.07
CA TYR A 148 -17.58 0.39 -4.59
C TYR A 148 -17.40 0.34 -3.07
N SER A 149 -18.49 0.25 -2.30
CA SER A 149 -18.42 0.14 -0.84
C SER A 149 -17.70 -1.13 -0.40
N VAL A 150 -18.01 -2.28 -1.02
CA VAL A 150 -17.36 -3.56 -0.73
C VAL A 150 -15.89 -3.53 -1.13
N SER A 151 -15.58 -3.07 -2.34
CA SER A 151 -14.19 -2.93 -2.80
C SER A 151 -13.36 -2.01 -1.90
N ALA A 152 -13.94 -0.91 -1.39
CA ALA A 152 -13.28 -0.02 -0.46
C ALA A 152 -13.07 -0.64 0.93
N ALA A 153 -14.05 -1.40 1.44
CA ALA A 153 -13.90 -2.14 2.69
C ALA A 153 -12.83 -3.25 2.59
N LEU A 154 -12.76 -3.95 1.45
CA LEU A 154 -11.69 -4.91 1.16
C LEU A 154 -10.33 -4.23 1.11
N ARG A 155 -10.21 -3.09 0.42
CA ARG A 155 -8.98 -2.28 0.39
C ARG A 155 -8.54 -1.87 1.80
N ALA A 156 -9.47 -1.41 2.63
CA ALA A 156 -9.18 -1.03 4.01
C ALA A 156 -8.70 -2.24 4.85
N SER A 157 -9.33 -3.40 4.67
CA SER A 157 -8.90 -4.66 5.29
C SER A 157 -7.50 -5.07 4.83
N ALA A 158 -7.20 -4.90 3.54
CA ALA A 158 -5.92 -5.21 2.93
C ALA A 158 -4.77 -4.33 3.45
N GLU A 159 -5.04 -3.03 3.65
CA GLU A 159 -4.09 -2.07 4.22
C GLU A 159 -3.72 -2.43 5.66
N LEU A 160 -4.70 -2.88 6.45
CA LEU A 160 -4.49 -3.37 7.81
C LEU A 160 -3.94 -4.80 7.88
N ALA A 161 -3.95 -5.53 6.76
CA ALA A 161 -3.74 -6.97 6.68
C ALA A 161 -4.66 -7.76 7.64
N ALA A 162 -5.90 -7.30 7.79
CA ALA A 162 -6.93 -7.92 8.64
C ALA A 162 -7.67 -9.01 7.86
N LEU A 163 -7.24 -10.26 8.00
CA LEU A 163 -7.74 -11.40 7.25
C LEU A 163 -9.18 -11.73 7.61
N GLU A 164 -9.55 -11.67 8.89
CA GLU A 164 -10.92 -12.01 9.29
C GLU A 164 -11.91 -10.95 8.80
N GLN A 165 -11.52 -9.67 8.83
CA GLN A 165 -12.31 -8.60 8.19
C GLN A 165 -12.43 -8.82 6.68
N CYS A 166 -11.35 -9.20 6.00
CA CYS A 166 -11.38 -9.53 4.57
C CYS A 166 -12.37 -10.68 4.28
N ARG A 167 -12.35 -11.76 5.08
CA ARG A 167 -13.28 -12.89 4.97
C ARG A 167 -14.73 -12.50 5.24
N MET A 168 -14.97 -11.67 6.26
CA MET A 168 -16.31 -11.18 6.57
C MET A 168 -16.89 -10.34 5.41
N VAL A 169 -16.07 -9.47 4.82
CA VAL A 169 -16.48 -8.66 3.66
C VAL A 169 -16.67 -9.54 2.41
N HIS A 170 -15.85 -10.58 2.22
CA HIS A 170 -16.03 -11.56 1.14
C HIS A 170 -17.33 -12.36 1.29
N ALA A 171 -17.62 -12.89 2.48
CA ALA A 171 -18.88 -13.57 2.74
C ALA A 171 -20.09 -12.64 2.49
N HIS A 172 -19.97 -11.37 2.90
CA HIS A 172 -20.98 -10.36 2.62
C HIS A 172 -21.15 -10.10 1.11
N SER A 173 -20.06 -10.08 0.32
CA SER A 173 -20.17 -9.89 -1.13
C SER A 173 -20.90 -11.05 -1.80
N ILE A 174 -20.64 -12.30 -1.38
CA ILE A 174 -21.34 -13.49 -1.89
C ILE A 174 -22.84 -13.41 -1.59
N ILE A 175 -23.21 -13.12 -0.34
CA ILE A 175 -24.62 -13.03 0.08
C ILE A 175 -25.38 -11.95 -0.71
N ASN A 176 -24.70 -10.87 -1.11
CA ASN A 176 -25.30 -9.78 -1.88
C ASN A 176 -25.13 -9.94 -3.41
N GLY A 177 -24.54 -11.04 -3.88
CA GLY A 177 -24.29 -11.29 -5.32
C GLY A 177 -23.33 -10.29 -5.97
N LEU A 178 -22.36 -9.79 -5.22
CA LEU A 178 -21.37 -8.79 -5.66
C LEU A 178 -19.98 -9.41 -5.93
N ASP A 179 -19.77 -10.67 -5.54
CA ASP A 179 -18.53 -11.42 -5.65
C ASP A 179 -18.08 -11.66 -7.10
N LEU A 180 -19.01 -11.82 -8.04
CA LEU A 180 -18.71 -11.96 -9.48
C LEU A 180 -18.47 -10.62 -10.19
N ASN A 181 -18.40 -9.50 -9.48
CA ASN A 181 -18.06 -8.22 -10.06
C ASN A 181 -16.55 -8.02 -10.15
N VAL A 182 -16.01 -7.65 -11.33
CA VAL A 182 -14.56 -7.44 -11.53
C VAL A 182 -13.92 -6.46 -10.53
N ILE A 183 -14.64 -5.43 -10.07
CA ILE A 183 -14.12 -4.43 -9.11
C ILE A 183 -13.99 -5.05 -7.71
N VAL A 184 -14.96 -5.89 -7.32
CA VAL A 184 -14.95 -6.61 -6.06
C VAL A 184 -13.91 -7.73 -6.13
N GLY A 185 -13.91 -8.54 -7.19
CA GLY A 185 -12.93 -9.59 -7.45
C GLY A 185 -11.48 -9.10 -7.40
N THR A 186 -11.17 -7.99 -8.08
CA THR A 186 -9.85 -7.36 -8.02
C THR A 186 -9.47 -6.96 -6.59
N ALA A 187 -10.41 -6.43 -5.81
CA ALA A 187 -10.18 -6.05 -4.42
C ALA A 187 -10.07 -7.25 -3.48
N LEU A 188 -10.75 -8.36 -3.77
CA LEU A 188 -10.62 -9.63 -3.05
C LEU A 188 -9.23 -10.24 -3.29
N VAL A 189 -8.77 -10.25 -4.55
CA VAL A 189 -7.42 -10.71 -4.92
C VAL A 189 -6.35 -9.89 -4.18
N ASP A 190 -6.42 -8.55 -4.27
CA ASP A 190 -5.50 -7.66 -3.54
C ASP A 190 -5.61 -7.84 -2.01
N GLY A 191 -6.83 -8.00 -1.49
CA GLY A 191 -7.11 -8.18 -0.07
C GLY A 191 -6.51 -9.47 0.50
N TYR A 192 -6.79 -10.61 -0.12
CA TYR A 192 -6.22 -11.89 0.28
C TYR A 192 -4.70 -11.91 0.08
N GLY A 193 -4.19 -11.36 -1.03
CA GLY A 193 -2.76 -11.22 -1.28
C GLY A 193 -2.04 -10.43 -0.18
N LYS A 194 -2.58 -9.27 0.21
CA LYS A 194 -2.06 -8.42 1.31
C LYS A 194 -2.27 -8.99 2.72
N CYS A 195 -3.11 -10.01 2.86
CA CYS A 195 -3.23 -10.79 4.10
C CYS A 195 -2.32 -12.03 4.11
N GLY A 196 -1.45 -12.20 3.09
CA GLY A 196 -0.56 -13.34 2.96
C GLY A 196 -1.24 -14.63 2.45
N MET A 197 -2.49 -14.55 2.00
CA MET A 197 -3.34 -15.66 1.56
C MET A 197 -3.39 -15.76 0.03
N VAL A 198 -2.23 -15.91 -0.60
CA VAL A 198 -2.15 -15.90 -2.08
C VAL A 198 -2.88 -17.06 -2.74
N ASN A 199 -3.03 -18.20 -2.06
CA ASN A 199 -3.77 -19.33 -2.60
C ASN A 199 -5.26 -19.00 -2.68
N GLU A 200 -5.82 -18.37 -1.65
CA GLU A 200 -7.18 -17.85 -1.65
C GLU A 200 -7.36 -16.73 -2.68
N ALA A 201 -6.36 -15.85 -2.82
CA ALA A 201 -6.36 -14.86 -3.90
C ALA A 201 -6.40 -15.53 -5.28
N ARG A 202 -5.61 -16.60 -5.48
CA ARG A 202 -5.58 -17.38 -6.73
C ARG A 202 -6.93 -18.04 -7.02
N LEU A 203 -7.60 -18.60 -6.00
CA LEU A 203 -8.93 -19.19 -6.17
C LEU A 203 -9.96 -18.17 -6.67
N VAL A 204 -10.01 -16.98 -6.04
CA VAL A 204 -10.90 -15.89 -6.49
C VAL A 204 -10.50 -15.41 -7.89
N PHE A 205 -9.21 -15.31 -8.16
CA PHE A 205 -8.70 -14.90 -9.47
C PHE A 205 -9.12 -15.89 -10.56
N ASP A 206 -8.88 -17.18 -10.37
CA ASP A 206 -9.16 -18.25 -11.33
C ASP A 206 -10.65 -18.33 -11.68
N GLU A 207 -11.52 -18.14 -10.68
CA GLU A 207 -12.97 -18.06 -10.89
C GLU A 207 -13.37 -16.88 -11.80
N LEU A 208 -12.65 -15.77 -11.69
CA LEU A 208 -12.97 -14.52 -12.37
C LEU A 208 -12.10 -14.24 -13.61
N VAL A 209 -11.17 -15.13 -13.97
CA VAL A 209 -10.28 -15.00 -15.14
C VAL A 209 -11.03 -14.52 -16.40
N PRO A 210 -12.22 -15.06 -16.77
CA PRO A 210 -12.91 -14.65 -18.01
C PRO A 210 -13.32 -13.18 -18.07
N ILE A 211 -13.50 -12.53 -16.92
CA ILE A 211 -13.94 -11.13 -16.81
C ILE A 211 -12.87 -10.21 -16.20
N MET A 212 -11.71 -10.76 -15.83
CA MET A 212 -10.67 -10.02 -15.12
C MET A 212 -9.95 -9.05 -16.05
N ASN A 213 -9.86 -7.78 -15.63
CA ASN A 213 -9.12 -6.77 -16.38
C ASN A 213 -7.64 -6.74 -15.97
N LEU A 214 -6.83 -5.97 -16.71
CA LEU A 214 -5.39 -5.81 -16.45
C LEU A 214 -5.05 -5.48 -14.99
N ILE A 215 -5.90 -4.70 -14.31
CA ILE A 215 -5.70 -4.34 -12.89
C ILE A 215 -5.77 -5.58 -11.99
N GLY A 216 -6.75 -6.48 -12.23
CA GLY A 216 -6.88 -7.72 -11.48
C GLY A 216 -5.73 -8.70 -11.72
N TRP A 217 -5.25 -8.81 -12.96
CA TRP A 217 -4.05 -9.60 -13.28
C TRP A 217 -2.81 -9.04 -12.57
N ASN A 218 -2.61 -7.73 -12.61
CA ASN A 218 -1.51 -7.06 -11.90
C ASN A 218 -1.61 -7.25 -10.38
N ALA A 219 -2.82 -7.24 -9.80
CA ALA A 219 -3.01 -7.52 -8.37
C ALA A 219 -2.59 -8.96 -8.00
N MET A 220 -2.94 -9.94 -8.83
CA MET A 220 -2.55 -11.34 -8.62
C MET A 220 -1.03 -11.53 -8.75
N MET A 221 -0.42 -10.96 -9.79
CA MET A 221 1.02 -10.98 -9.98
C MET A 221 1.77 -10.30 -8.83
N SER A 222 1.30 -9.13 -8.38
CA SER A 222 1.89 -8.42 -7.24
C SER A 222 1.83 -9.25 -5.95
N SER A 223 0.73 -10.01 -5.76
CA SER A 223 0.57 -10.90 -4.60
C SER A 223 1.61 -12.02 -4.57
N TYR A 224 1.93 -12.63 -5.71
CA TYR A 224 3.02 -13.61 -5.81
C TYR A 224 4.41 -12.95 -5.74
N ALA A 225 4.58 -11.76 -6.33
CA ALA A 225 5.84 -11.03 -6.32
C ALA A 225 6.29 -10.65 -4.90
N GLN A 226 5.34 -10.25 -4.03
CA GLN A 226 5.60 -9.99 -2.61
C GLN A 226 6.03 -11.25 -1.84
N GLN A 227 5.82 -12.45 -2.37
CA GLN A 227 6.30 -13.71 -1.79
C GLN A 227 7.63 -14.17 -2.40
N GLY A 228 8.12 -13.49 -3.44
CA GLY A 228 9.29 -13.90 -4.20
C GLY A 228 9.05 -15.11 -5.11
N ASP A 229 7.78 -15.46 -5.38
CA ASP A 229 7.42 -16.56 -6.28
C ASP A 229 7.47 -16.09 -7.74
N LYS A 230 8.69 -16.08 -8.29
CA LYS A 230 8.95 -15.64 -9.67
C LYS A 230 8.26 -16.54 -10.70
N ASP A 231 8.10 -17.83 -10.41
CA ASP A 231 7.62 -18.80 -11.40
C ASP A 231 6.11 -18.61 -11.63
N SER A 232 5.33 -18.45 -10.55
CA SER A 232 3.91 -18.09 -10.65
C SER A 232 3.69 -16.72 -11.30
N VAL A 233 4.59 -15.75 -11.07
CA VAL A 233 4.49 -14.43 -11.72
C VAL A 233 4.74 -14.52 -13.23
N LEU A 234 5.70 -15.33 -13.68
CA LEU A 234 5.95 -15.54 -15.10
C LEU A 234 4.82 -16.32 -15.78
N GLU A 235 4.27 -17.34 -15.12
CA GLU A 235 3.06 -18.05 -15.59
C GLU A 235 1.93 -17.05 -15.86
N LEU A 236 1.61 -16.20 -14.87
CA LEU A 236 0.55 -15.20 -14.99
C LEU A 236 0.86 -14.14 -16.06
N PHE A 237 2.12 -13.72 -16.20
CA PHE A 237 2.53 -12.79 -17.25
C PHE A 237 2.27 -13.39 -18.64
N SER A 238 2.69 -14.64 -18.87
CA SER A 238 2.44 -15.32 -20.14
C SER A 238 0.96 -15.58 -20.39
N MET A 239 0.20 -15.98 -19.36
CA MET A 239 -1.25 -16.15 -19.47
C MET A 239 -1.96 -14.84 -19.82
N MET A 240 -1.56 -13.72 -19.22
CA MET A 240 -2.08 -12.38 -19.53
C MET A 240 -1.89 -12.04 -21.02
N GLU A 241 -0.68 -12.27 -21.55
CA GLU A 241 -0.38 -12.03 -22.96
C GLU A 241 -1.20 -12.94 -23.89
N LEU A 242 -1.36 -14.21 -23.53
CA LEU A 242 -2.18 -15.17 -24.28
C LEU A 242 -3.67 -14.78 -24.32
N GLN A 243 -4.16 -14.09 -23.28
CA GLN A 243 -5.52 -13.51 -23.25
C GLN A 243 -5.63 -12.20 -24.06
N GLY A 244 -4.56 -11.77 -24.71
CA GLY A 244 -4.53 -10.54 -25.51
C GLY A 244 -4.48 -9.26 -24.67
N LEU A 245 -4.18 -9.37 -23.37
CA LEU A 245 -3.95 -8.21 -22.51
C LEU A 245 -2.50 -7.76 -22.68
N ALA A 246 -2.30 -6.49 -23.05
CA ALA A 246 -0.97 -5.90 -23.16
C ALA A 246 -0.41 -5.61 -21.75
N PRO A 247 0.75 -6.20 -21.37
CA PRO A 247 1.39 -5.90 -20.10
C PRO A 247 1.74 -4.40 -20.00
N ASP A 248 1.58 -3.83 -18.80
CA ASP A 248 1.89 -2.43 -18.52
C ASP A 248 3.05 -2.29 -17.52
N GLY A 249 3.33 -1.05 -17.09
CA GLY A 249 4.36 -0.80 -16.08
C GLY A 249 4.12 -1.59 -14.78
N TYR A 250 2.87 -1.76 -14.33
CA TYR A 250 2.60 -2.53 -13.11
C TYR A 250 2.87 -4.03 -13.31
N SER A 251 2.61 -4.57 -14.51
CA SER A 251 2.96 -5.95 -14.85
C SER A 251 4.47 -6.17 -14.75
N PHE A 252 5.28 -5.28 -15.35
CA PHE A 252 6.73 -5.35 -15.30
C PHE A 252 7.29 -5.11 -13.90
N LEU A 253 6.72 -4.17 -13.14
CA LEU A 253 7.11 -3.94 -11.75
C LEU A 253 6.88 -5.20 -10.90
N SER A 254 5.79 -5.93 -11.12
CA SER A 254 5.50 -7.18 -10.41
C SER A 254 6.53 -8.27 -10.75
N VAL A 255 6.86 -8.43 -12.03
CA VAL A 255 7.94 -9.35 -12.47
C VAL A 255 9.25 -8.97 -11.80
N MET A 256 9.71 -7.72 -11.98
CA MET A 256 10.96 -7.23 -11.41
C MET A 256 11.01 -7.41 -9.88
N THR A 257 9.90 -7.12 -9.18
CA THR A 257 9.83 -7.27 -7.71
C THR A 257 10.01 -8.73 -7.30
N ALA A 258 9.45 -9.70 -8.03
CA ALA A 258 9.61 -11.11 -7.73
C ALA A 258 11.09 -11.56 -7.85
N PHE A 259 11.77 -11.17 -8.92
CA PHE A 259 13.20 -11.45 -9.12
C PHE A 259 14.08 -10.74 -8.10
N CYS A 260 13.78 -9.46 -7.83
CA CYS A 260 14.45 -8.62 -6.85
C CYS A 260 14.36 -9.22 -5.43
N ASN A 261 13.20 -9.75 -5.06
CA ASN A 261 12.97 -10.42 -3.77
C ASN A 261 13.65 -11.79 -3.66
N ARG A 262 13.97 -12.44 -4.80
CA ARG A 262 14.75 -13.68 -4.85
C ARG A 262 16.26 -13.46 -4.94
N GLY A 263 16.69 -12.20 -5.08
CA GLY A 263 18.11 -11.84 -5.21
C GLY A 263 18.69 -12.04 -6.62
N LEU A 264 17.83 -12.14 -7.62
CA LEU A 264 18.19 -12.33 -9.03
C LEU A 264 18.35 -10.96 -9.71
N ALA A 265 19.47 -10.29 -9.42
CA ALA A 265 19.72 -8.92 -9.86
C ALA A 265 19.92 -8.81 -11.38
N ASP A 266 20.62 -9.75 -11.99
CA ASP A 266 20.90 -9.74 -13.42
C ASP A 266 19.61 -9.95 -14.24
N GLU A 267 18.74 -10.85 -13.80
CA GLU A 267 17.43 -11.07 -14.40
C GLU A 267 16.50 -9.86 -14.18
N THR A 268 16.58 -9.21 -13.03
CA THR A 268 15.86 -7.94 -12.78
C THR A 268 16.28 -6.87 -13.81
N GLU A 269 17.57 -6.77 -14.09
CA GLU A 269 18.12 -5.87 -15.11
C GLU A 269 17.68 -6.25 -16.53
N GLN A 270 17.64 -7.55 -16.86
CA GLN A 270 17.14 -8.05 -18.15
C GLN A 270 15.67 -7.69 -18.36
N TRP A 271 14.80 -7.89 -17.36
CA TRP A 271 13.39 -7.51 -17.44
C TRP A 271 13.20 -6.00 -17.58
N PHE A 272 14.01 -5.20 -16.90
CA PHE A 272 14.02 -3.75 -17.06
C PHE A 272 14.40 -3.33 -18.50
N LYS A 273 15.40 -3.99 -19.10
CA LYS A 273 15.78 -3.76 -20.51
C LYS A 273 14.67 -4.19 -21.46
N LYS A 274 14.07 -5.36 -21.24
CA LYS A 274 12.95 -5.89 -22.02
C LYS A 274 11.74 -4.95 -22.02
N MET A 275 11.38 -4.40 -20.86
CA MET A 275 10.32 -3.38 -20.72
C MET A 275 10.53 -2.20 -21.68
N LYS A 276 11.75 -1.68 -21.74
CA LYS A 276 12.09 -0.50 -22.56
C LYS A 276 12.22 -0.82 -24.05
N LEU A 277 12.93 -1.90 -24.37
CA LEU A 277 13.36 -2.18 -25.74
C LEU A 277 12.29 -2.93 -26.54
N GLU A 278 11.64 -3.93 -25.92
CA GLU A 278 10.66 -4.79 -26.59
C GLU A 278 9.24 -4.23 -26.43
N TYR A 279 8.86 -3.83 -25.22
CA TYR A 279 7.50 -3.37 -24.91
C TYR A 279 7.33 -1.85 -25.04
N LYS A 280 8.44 -1.11 -25.20
CA LYS A 280 8.46 0.35 -25.39
C LYS A 280 7.72 1.10 -24.27
N LEU A 281 7.78 0.56 -23.06
CA LEU A 281 7.20 1.18 -21.88
C LEU A 281 8.24 2.09 -21.22
N GLU A 282 7.83 3.30 -20.87
CA GLU A 282 8.68 4.22 -20.14
C GLU A 282 8.73 3.81 -18.66
N PRO A 283 9.93 3.60 -18.07
CA PRO A 283 10.03 3.22 -16.68
C PRO A 283 9.64 4.35 -15.72
N TRP A 284 8.81 4.03 -14.73
CA TRP A 284 8.50 4.89 -13.59
C TRP A 284 9.53 4.76 -12.46
N ILE A 285 9.45 5.67 -11.48
CA ILE A 285 10.36 5.71 -10.32
C ILE A 285 10.39 4.40 -9.53
N GLU A 286 9.28 3.66 -9.47
CA GLU A 286 9.17 2.37 -8.80
C GLU A 286 10.03 1.30 -9.47
N HIS A 287 10.13 1.31 -10.81
CA HIS A 287 10.98 0.38 -11.56
C HIS A 287 12.46 0.64 -11.27
N TYR A 288 12.86 1.92 -11.26
CA TYR A 288 14.22 2.31 -10.89
C TYR A 288 14.53 1.93 -9.44
N THR A 289 13.59 2.18 -8.52
CA THR A 289 13.76 1.82 -7.10
C THR A 289 13.94 0.32 -6.93
N CYS A 290 13.14 -0.49 -7.64
CA CYS A 290 13.29 -1.94 -7.67
C CYS A 290 14.65 -2.38 -8.22
N LEU A 291 15.09 -1.80 -9.34
CA LEU A 291 16.37 -2.12 -9.99
C LEU A 291 17.56 -1.75 -9.09
N VAL A 292 17.57 -0.52 -8.55
CA VAL A 292 18.60 -0.02 -7.64
C VAL A 292 18.65 -0.88 -6.37
N GLY A 293 17.50 -1.26 -5.82
CA GLY A 293 17.42 -2.18 -4.68
C GLY A 293 18.01 -3.56 -4.99
N ALA A 294 17.74 -4.13 -6.17
CA ALA A 294 18.28 -5.43 -6.59
C ALA A 294 19.80 -5.38 -6.75
N ILE A 295 20.31 -4.41 -7.52
CA ILE A 295 21.74 -4.21 -7.79
C ILE A 295 22.50 -3.89 -6.50
N GLY A 296 21.93 -3.02 -5.65
CA GLY A 296 22.51 -2.66 -4.36
C GLY A 296 22.64 -3.86 -3.41
N ARG A 297 21.61 -4.72 -3.33
CA ARG A 297 21.69 -5.95 -2.53
C ARG A 297 22.68 -6.97 -3.09
N ALA A 298 22.85 -7.03 -4.41
CA ALA A 298 23.91 -7.82 -5.05
C ALA A 298 25.33 -7.28 -4.81
N GLY A 299 25.49 -6.13 -4.13
CA GLY A 299 26.80 -5.55 -3.80
C GLY A 299 27.38 -4.64 -4.88
N ARG A 300 26.70 -4.46 -6.02
CA ARG A 300 27.07 -3.55 -7.12
C ARG A 300 26.72 -2.09 -6.79
N LEU A 301 27.17 -1.60 -5.63
CA LEU A 301 26.73 -0.33 -5.04
C LEU A 301 26.98 0.90 -5.92
N GLU A 302 28.14 1.01 -6.56
CA GLU A 302 28.47 2.17 -7.40
C GLU A 302 27.57 2.26 -8.65
N GLU A 303 27.19 1.12 -9.20
CA GLU A 303 26.26 1.06 -10.31
C GLU A 303 24.84 1.43 -9.86
N ALA A 304 24.38 0.88 -8.73
CA ALA A 304 23.10 1.24 -8.14
C ALA A 304 23.01 2.74 -7.86
N LYS A 305 24.09 3.32 -7.34
CA LYS A 305 24.23 4.77 -7.16
C LYS A 305 24.16 5.50 -8.51
N SER A 306 24.96 5.10 -9.50
CA SER A 306 24.95 5.73 -10.83
C SER A 306 23.55 5.79 -11.44
N ILE A 307 22.79 4.68 -11.38
CA ILE A 307 21.41 4.61 -11.89
C ILE A 307 20.50 5.61 -11.15
N ALA A 308 20.58 5.68 -9.83
CA ALA A 308 19.76 6.60 -9.04
C ALA A 308 20.00 8.09 -9.38
N PHE A 309 21.21 8.44 -9.81
CA PHE A 309 21.55 9.80 -10.22
C PHE A 309 21.28 10.11 -11.69
N THR A 310 21.32 9.12 -12.56
CA THR A 310 21.27 9.30 -14.02
C THR A 310 19.92 8.98 -14.64
N MET A 311 18.94 8.55 -13.83
CA MET A 311 17.63 8.21 -14.35
C MET A 311 16.94 9.40 -15.05
N PRO A 312 16.35 9.18 -16.25
CA PRO A 312 15.67 10.22 -17.00
C PRO A 312 14.37 10.63 -16.32
N ASN A 313 13.98 11.90 -16.48
CA ASN A 313 12.67 12.44 -16.12
C ASN A 313 12.28 12.45 -14.63
N TYR A 314 13.04 11.77 -13.76
CA TYR A 314 12.76 11.66 -12.34
C TYR A 314 13.95 12.10 -11.48
N LYS A 315 13.65 12.52 -10.25
CA LYS A 315 14.63 12.67 -9.17
C LYS A 315 14.41 11.56 -8.16
N ALA A 316 15.49 11.06 -7.58
CA ALA A 316 15.40 9.99 -6.59
C ALA A 316 14.65 10.48 -5.36
N ASP A 317 13.64 9.70 -4.96
CA ASP A 317 12.78 9.98 -3.84
C ASP A 317 13.36 9.40 -2.54
N ALA A 318 12.66 9.64 -1.44
CA ALA A 318 13.06 9.15 -0.12
C ALA A 318 13.19 7.60 -0.09
N ALA A 319 12.32 6.89 -0.81
CA ALA A 319 12.34 5.43 -0.85
C ALA A 319 13.61 4.88 -1.52
N MET A 320 14.02 5.46 -2.66
CA MET A 320 15.23 5.06 -3.37
C MET A 320 16.50 5.33 -2.55
N TRP A 321 16.63 6.51 -1.94
CA TRP A 321 17.77 6.81 -1.07
C TRP A 321 17.81 5.94 0.18
N ARG A 322 16.64 5.64 0.77
CA ARG A 322 16.55 4.72 1.91
C ARG A 322 16.97 3.30 1.54
N SER A 323 16.59 2.83 0.34
CA SER A 323 17.03 1.54 -0.20
C SER A 323 18.56 1.50 -0.35
N LEU A 324 19.15 2.50 -1.02
CA LEU A 324 20.60 2.59 -1.17
C LEU A 324 21.30 2.66 0.18
N LEU A 325 20.88 3.57 1.08
CA LEU A 325 21.42 3.70 2.43
C LEU A 325 21.41 2.37 3.19
N SER A 326 20.29 1.63 3.15
CA SER A 326 20.18 0.32 3.79
C SER A 326 21.12 -0.71 3.17
N THR A 327 21.25 -0.74 1.84
CA THR A 327 22.15 -1.69 1.16
C THR A 327 23.63 -1.33 1.38
N SER A 328 23.99 -0.05 1.38
CA SER A 328 25.35 0.41 1.68
C SER A 328 25.73 0.09 3.13
N ALA A 329 24.81 0.27 4.07
CA ALA A 329 25.02 -0.11 5.46
C ALA A 329 25.23 -1.63 5.61
N HIS A 330 24.44 -2.44 4.90
CA HIS A 330 24.58 -3.89 4.91
C HIS A 330 25.94 -4.37 4.36
N HIS A 331 26.42 -3.75 3.28
CA HIS A 331 27.72 -4.05 2.68
C HIS A 331 28.91 -3.31 3.33
N GLY A 332 28.66 -2.54 4.40
CA GLY A 332 29.71 -1.82 5.12
C GLY A 332 30.36 -0.65 4.36
N ASN A 333 29.73 -0.13 3.30
CA ASN A 333 30.24 1.04 2.56
C ASN A 333 29.85 2.34 3.27
N VAL A 334 30.70 2.73 4.23
CA VAL A 334 30.46 3.84 5.15
C VAL A 334 30.42 5.21 4.46
N GLU A 335 31.21 5.41 3.40
CA GLU A 335 31.22 6.67 2.65
C GLU A 335 29.90 6.86 1.89
N MET A 336 29.40 5.81 1.26
CA MET A 336 28.10 5.85 0.60
C MET A 336 26.96 6.03 1.61
N VAL A 337 27.04 5.41 2.79
CA VAL A 337 26.09 5.65 3.89
C VAL A 337 26.01 7.13 4.25
N LYS A 338 27.17 7.80 4.40
CA LYS A 338 27.22 9.23 4.71
C LYS A 338 26.52 10.06 3.65
N GLU A 339 26.86 9.86 2.39
CA GLU A 339 26.29 10.62 1.27
C GLU A 339 24.78 10.39 1.11
N MET A 340 24.32 9.13 1.13
CA MET A 340 22.91 8.80 0.95
C MET A 340 22.07 9.28 2.13
N SER A 341 22.62 9.22 3.35
CA SER A 341 21.94 9.75 4.54
C SER A 341 21.74 11.26 4.46
N GLN A 342 22.73 12.01 3.98
CA GLN A 342 22.62 13.47 3.80
C GLN A 342 21.54 13.82 2.77
N LYS A 343 21.50 13.13 1.62
CA LYS A 343 20.47 13.35 0.60
C LYS A 343 19.05 13.05 1.12
N LEU A 344 18.90 11.95 1.85
CA LEU A 344 17.61 11.59 2.43
C LEU A 344 17.15 12.64 3.45
N GLN A 345 18.07 13.16 4.26
CA GLN A 345 17.81 14.22 5.24
C GLN A 345 17.54 15.61 4.63
N GLU A 346 18.01 15.87 3.41
CA GLU A 346 17.69 17.07 2.64
C GLU A 346 16.27 17.01 2.05
N LEU A 347 15.86 15.82 1.59
CA LEU A 347 14.54 15.60 1.01
C LEU A 347 13.44 15.48 2.08
N ASP A 348 13.72 14.72 3.13
CA ASP A 348 12.81 14.52 4.26
C ASP A 348 13.58 14.63 5.58
N PRO A 349 13.67 15.85 6.15
CA PRO A 349 14.32 16.07 7.43
C PRO A 349 13.69 15.33 8.62
N GLN A 350 12.46 14.82 8.48
CA GLN A 350 11.74 14.12 9.54
C GLN A 350 11.83 12.60 9.43
N ASP A 351 12.44 12.07 8.36
CA ASP A 351 12.66 10.64 8.19
C ASP A 351 13.69 10.11 9.21
N ASP A 352 13.19 9.42 10.23
CA ASP A 352 14.00 8.86 11.30
C ASP A 352 14.94 7.72 10.82
N SER A 353 14.52 6.97 9.80
CA SER A 353 15.28 5.85 9.26
C SER A 353 16.63 6.29 8.68
N ALA A 354 16.69 7.50 8.10
CA ALA A 354 17.91 8.11 7.57
C ALA A 354 19.00 8.25 8.64
N TYR A 355 18.59 8.71 9.83
CA TYR A 355 19.48 8.91 10.96
C TYR A 355 19.83 7.60 11.65
N VAL A 356 18.83 6.73 11.86
CA VAL A 356 19.02 5.48 12.59
C VAL A 356 19.94 4.52 11.82
N ILE A 357 19.74 4.35 10.51
CA ILE A 357 20.58 3.48 9.68
C ILE A 357 22.02 4.03 9.63
N ALA A 358 22.18 5.34 9.42
CA ALA A 358 23.51 5.97 9.39
C ALA A 358 24.24 5.85 10.74
N ALA A 359 23.57 6.16 11.86
CA ALA A 359 24.15 6.04 13.19
C ALA A 359 24.59 4.61 13.51
N ASN A 360 23.78 3.61 13.13
CA ASN A 360 24.14 2.21 13.31
C ASN A 360 25.37 1.84 12.47
N ALA A 361 25.37 2.18 11.18
CA ALA A 361 26.50 1.90 10.28
C ALA A 361 27.80 2.60 10.70
N PHE A 362 27.74 3.85 11.16
CA PHE A 362 28.91 4.55 11.70
C PHE A 362 29.40 3.93 13.01
N SER A 363 28.49 3.49 13.88
CA SER A 363 28.86 2.79 15.11
C SER A 363 29.62 1.50 14.79
N VAL A 364 29.13 0.72 13.82
CA VAL A 364 29.79 -0.51 13.35
C VAL A 364 31.20 -0.24 12.82
N ALA A 365 31.36 0.85 12.10
CA ALA A 365 32.65 1.27 11.54
C ALA A 365 33.59 1.92 12.58
N GLY A 366 33.20 2.04 13.84
CA GLY A 366 33.99 2.72 14.88
C GLY A 366 34.07 4.25 14.72
N ARG A 367 33.20 4.84 13.89
CA ARG A 367 33.17 6.27 13.56
C ARG A 367 32.38 7.08 14.58
N LEU A 368 32.90 7.19 15.79
CA LEU A 368 32.20 7.78 16.93
C LEU A 368 31.83 9.26 16.72
N ASN A 369 32.66 10.02 16.00
CA ASN A 369 32.38 11.43 15.70
C ASN A 369 31.11 11.58 14.85
N GLU A 370 30.99 10.83 13.74
CA GLU A 370 29.79 10.84 12.92
C GLU A 370 28.55 10.36 13.69
N VAL A 371 28.68 9.36 14.58
CA VAL A 371 27.56 8.92 15.44
C VAL A 371 27.06 10.07 16.31
N GLN A 372 27.97 10.82 16.93
CA GLN A 372 27.62 11.97 17.77
C GLN A 372 26.95 13.09 16.95
N GLU A 373 27.47 13.38 15.75
CA GLU A 373 26.90 14.37 14.83
C GLU A 373 25.48 14.01 14.41
N VAL A 374 25.26 12.76 13.97
CA VAL A 374 23.92 12.27 13.56
C VAL A 374 22.93 12.33 14.72
N ARG A 375 23.33 11.89 15.92
CA ARG A 375 22.48 11.94 17.12
C ARG A 375 22.17 13.37 17.57
N LYS A 376 23.14 14.29 17.45
CA LYS A 376 22.92 15.71 17.72
C LYS A 376 21.92 16.30 16.72
N LEU A 377 22.09 16.00 15.44
CA LEU A 377 21.20 16.48 14.38
C LEU A 377 19.76 15.98 14.55
N MET A 378 19.56 14.72 14.97
CA MET A 378 18.23 14.21 15.33
C MET A 378 17.58 15.03 16.45
N LYS A 379 18.33 15.37 17.50
CA LYS A 379 17.84 16.19 18.63
C LYS A 379 17.48 17.60 18.17
N ASP A 380 18.36 18.24 17.40
CA ASP A 380 18.18 19.62 16.93
C ASP A 380 16.94 19.73 16.02
N ARG A 381 16.69 18.72 15.18
CA ARG A 381 15.52 18.64 14.28
C ARG A 381 14.27 18.04 14.93
N ARG A 382 14.35 17.65 16.21
CA ARG A 382 13.27 17.00 16.99
C ARG A 382 12.72 15.72 16.34
N VAL A 383 13.57 15.01 15.60
CA VAL A 383 13.21 13.74 14.97
C VAL A 383 13.13 12.68 16.06
N LYS A 384 11.96 12.05 16.18
CA LYS A 384 11.74 10.93 17.09
C LYS A 384 11.86 9.65 16.28
N LYS A 385 12.66 8.71 16.78
CA LYS A 385 12.69 7.34 16.25
C LYS A 385 11.28 6.75 16.35
N GLU A 386 10.71 6.38 15.21
CA GLU A 386 9.49 5.59 15.19
C GLU A 386 9.84 4.16 15.63
N GLY A 387 9.14 3.69 16.66
CA GLY A 387 9.34 2.33 17.15
C GLY A 387 8.89 1.31 16.11
N GLY A 388 9.63 0.21 15.98
CA GLY A 388 9.12 -0.95 15.26
C GLY A 388 7.87 -1.48 15.96
N LEU A 389 6.77 -1.57 15.22
CA LEU A 389 5.48 -2.06 15.64
C LEU A 389 5.19 -3.38 14.93
N SER A 390 4.84 -4.39 15.71
CA SER A 390 4.31 -5.63 15.17
C SER A 390 2.89 -5.85 15.64
N TRP A 391 2.03 -6.36 14.77
CA TRP A 391 0.66 -6.70 15.15
C TRP A 391 0.24 -8.06 14.63
N ILE A 392 -0.73 -8.63 15.34
CA ILE A 392 -1.34 -9.92 15.05
C ILE A 392 -2.85 -9.79 15.26
N GLU A 393 -3.62 -10.39 14.35
CA GLU A 393 -5.07 -10.49 14.48
C GLU A 393 -5.45 -11.78 15.22
N VAL A 394 -6.21 -11.65 16.30
CA VAL A 394 -6.69 -12.75 17.14
C VAL A 394 -8.18 -12.58 17.37
N CYS A 395 -8.98 -13.59 17.00
CA CYS A 395 -10.44 -13.55 17.17
C CYS A 395 -11.09 -12.26 16.62
N GLY A 396 -10.56 -11.75 15.49
CA GLY A 396 -11.04 -10.51 14.84
C GLY A 396 -10.60 -9.20 15.51
N GLN A 397 -9.73 -9.26 16.54
CA GLN A 397 -9.13 -8.10 17.19
C GLN A 397 -7.65 -7.98 16.81
N VAL A 398 -7.20 -6.76 16.51
CA VAL A 398 -5.80 -6.48 16.19
C VAL A 398 -5.05 -6.09 17.46
N HIS A 399 -4.03 -6.86 17.81
CA HIS A 399 -3.17 -6.62 18.96
C HIS A 399 -1.81 -6.09 18.49
N VAL A 400 -1.41 -4.92 18.98
CA VAL A 400 -0.20 -4.21 18.57
C VAL A 400 0.84 -4.24 19.68
N PHE A 401 2.08 -4.57 19.33
CA PHE A 401 3.21 -4.71 20.24
C PHE A 401 4.35 -3.79 19.84
N LEU A 402 4.93 -3.11 20.83
CA LEU A 402 6.23 -2.45 20.75
C LEU A 402 7.34 -3.38 21.27
N ALA A 403 8.61 -3.06 20.98
CA ALA A 403 9.72 -3.73 21.64
C ALA A 403 9.66 -3.48 23.16
N GLY A 404 9.75 -4.55 23.95
CA GLY A 404 9.65 -4.50 25.41
C GLY A 404 8.26 -4.14 25.95
N ASP A 405 7.19 -4.28 25.16
CA ASP A 405 5.85 -3.87 25.56
C ASP A 405 5.27 -4.72 26.70
N ARG A 406 4.80 -4.03 27.76
CA ARG A 406 4.18 -4.63 28.95
C ARG A 406 2.74 -4.17 29.18
N ARG A 407 2.12 -3.51 28.20
CA ARG A 407 0.76 -2.95 28.32
C ARG A 407 -0.36 -3.96 28.11
N HIS A 408 -0.04 -5.17 27.65
CA HIS A 408 -1.04 -6.17 27.29
C HIS A 408 -1.54 -6.92 28.54
N ASP A 409 -2.84 -7.18 28.64
CA ASP A 409 -3.43 -7.85 29.81
C ASP A 409 -2.84 -9.24 30.09
N GLN A 410 -2.34 -9.91 29.04
CA GLN A 410 -1.69 -11.22 29.11
C GLN A 410 -0.15 -11.15 29.14
N THR A 411 0.45 -10.00 29.45
CA THR A 411 1.92 -9.79 29.39
C THR A 411 2.70 -10.88 30.12
N GLU A 412 2.30 -11.30 31.32
CA GLU A 412 3.01 -12.37 32.05
C GLU A 412 3.07 -13.67 31.25
N LYS A 413 1.94 -14.10 30.68
CA LYS A 413 1.86 -15.32 29.86
C LYS A 413 2.69 -15.22 28.59
N ILE A 414 2.66 -14.04 27.95
CA ILE A 414 3.43 -13.76 26.72
C ILE A 414 4.93 -13.89 27.01
N TYR A 415 5.41 -13.26 28.08
CA TYR A 415 6.83 -13.28 28.44
C TYR A 415 7.28 -14.68 28.87
N LEU A 416 6.47 -15.42 29.65
CA LEU A 416 6.76 -16.81 29.99
C LEU A 416 6.83 -17.70 28.75
N LYS A 417 5.90 -17.53 27.80
CA LYS A 417 5.92 -18.30 26.56
C LYS A 417 7.13 -17.96 25.70
N LEU A 418 7.50 -16.69 25.64
CA LEU A 418 8.67 -16.25 24.90
C LEU A 418 9.97 -16.80 25.51
N ALA A 419 10.10 -16.81 26.84
CA ALA A 419 11.25 -17.43 27.52
C ALA A 419 11.37 -18.93 27.22
N ASP A 420 10.26 -19.68 27.28
CA ASP A 420 10.18 -21.10 26.88
C ASP A 420 10.65 -21.31 25.43
N LEU A 421 10.21 -20.46 24.51
CA LEU A 421 10.62 -20.54 23.11
C LEU A 421 12.11 -20.25 22.93
N MET A 422 12.63 -19.18 23.56
CA MET A 422 14.04 -18.81 23.47
C MET A 422 14.93 -19.95 23.99
N GLU A 423 14.58 -20.57 25.12
CA GLU A 423 15.31 -21.73 25.64
C GLU A 423 15.32 -22.91 24.64
N LYS A 424 14.16 -23.23 24.05
CA LYS A 424 14.01 -24.33 23.10
C LYS A 424 14.81 -24.10 21.82
N ILE A 425 14.75 -22.90 21.24
CA ILE A 425 15.52 -22.62 20.02
C ILE A 425 17.02 -22.57 20.29
N SER A 426 17.45 -22.10 21.46
CA SER A 426 18.87 -22.14 21.84
C SER A 426 19.40 -23.58 21.94
N LYS A 427 18.59 -24.53 22.44
CA LYS A 427 18.93 -25.96 22.42
C LYS A 427 19.05 -26.53 21.01
N LEU A 428 18.36 -25.95 20.02
CA LEU A 428 18.48 -26.31 18.61
C LEU A 428 19.63 -25.62 17.88
N GLY A 429 20.41 -24.77 18.57
CA GLY A 429 21.57 -24.08 18.00
C GLY A 429 21.30 -22.64 17.53
N TYR A 430 20.15 -22.05 17.86
CA TYR A 430 19.95 -20.61 17.63
C TYR A 430 20.93 -19.80 18.48
N VAL A 431 21.67 -18.92 17.80
CA VAL A 431 22.53 -17.91 18.42
C VAL A 431 21.95 -16.54 18.06
N PRO A 432 21.66 -15.67 19.04
CA PRO A 432 21.19 -14.32 18.78
C PRO A 432 22.10 -13.58 17.81
N VAL A 433 21.53 -13.05 16.73
CA VAL A 433 22.25 -12.23 15.77
C VAL A 433 22.28 -10.82 16.31
N CYS A 434 23.29 -10.55 17.15
CA CYS A 434 23.64 -9.19 17.52
C CYS A 434 24.17 -8.47 16.28
N ASP A 435 23.28 -7.87 15.47
CA ASP A 435 23.67 -6.79 14.56
C ASP A 435 24.10 -5.60 15.44
N GLN A 436 25.32 -5.69 15.95
CA GLN A 436 26.23 -4.66 16.46
C GLN A 436 25.56 -3.39 17.04
N MET A 437 24.51 -3.54 17.84
CA MET A 437 23.94 -2.45 18.62
C MET A 437 24.81 -2.18 19.86
N LEU A 438 25.39 -0.98 19.84
CA LEU A 438 25.91 -0.22 20.98
C LEU A 438 27.11 -0.86 21.71
N HIS A 439 28.28 -0.26 21.52
CA HIS A 439 29.46 -0.46 22.36
C HIS A 439 29.25 -0.10 23.86
N ASP A 440 28.09 0.45 24.23
CA ASP A 440 27.76 0.95 25.57
C ASP A 440 26.84 0.03 26.40
N VAL A 441 26.36 -1.10 25.85
CA VAL A 441 25.48 -2.05 26.58
C VAL A 441 26.24 -3.34 26.83
N GLY A 442 26.21 -3.85 28.07
CA GLY A 442 26.85 -5.12 28.39
C GLY A 442 26.32 -6.25 27.50
N LYS A 443 27.18 -7.15 27.01
CA LYS A 443 26.79 -8.24 26.09
C LYS A 443 25.56 -9.05 26.57
N GLY A 444 25.38 -9.21 27.89
CA GLY A 444 24.22 -9.88 28.48
C GLY A 444 22.91 -9.08 28.35
N GLU A 445 22.94 -7.77 28.65
CA GLU A 445 21.79 -6.86 28.52
C GLU A 445 21.38 -6.68 27.04
N MET A 446 22.35 -6.72 26.13
CA MET A 446 22.12 -6.65 24.69
C MET A 446 21.36 -7.89 24.17
N ILE A 447 21.72 -9.09 24.65
CA ILE A 447 21.04 -10.34 24.28
C ILE A 447 19.60 -10.35 24.81
N GLU A 448 19.39 -9.88 26.04
CA GLU A 448 18.05 -9.79 26.62
C GLU A 448 17.14 -8.80 25.85
N ALA A 449 17.68 -7.67 25.39
CA ALA A 449 16.92 -6.73 24.57
C ALA A 449 16.44 -7.34 23.23
N LEU A 450 17.22 -8.24 22.63
CA LEU A 450 16.86 -8.95 21.40
C LEU A 450 15.70 -9.93 21.60
N TRP A 451 15.50 -10.43 22.82
CA TRP A 451 14.40 -11.36 23.09
C TRP A 451 13.06 -10.65 22.97
N TYR A 452 12.97 -9.42 23.44
CA TYR A 452 11.72 -8.66 23.55
C TYR A 452 11.42 -7.78 22.34
N HIS A 453 11.85 -8.19 21.14
CA HIS A 453 11.41 -7.55 19.91
C HIS A 453 9.89 -7.69 19.71
N SER A 454 9.26 -6.67 19.13
CA SER A 454 7.81 -6.62 18.88
C SER A 454 7.28 -7.85 18.14
N GLU A 455 8.07 -8.37 17.19
CA GLU A 455 7.75 -9.54 16.37
C GLU A 455 7.62 -10.78 17.24
N LYS A 456 8.60 -10.99 18.12
CA LYS A 456 8.66 -12.14 19.04
C LYS A 456 7.55 -12.06 20.09
N LEU A 457 7.22 -10.87 20.58
CA LEU A 457 6.07 -10.65 21.48
C LEU A 457 4.74 -10.97 20.79
N ALA A 458 4.53 -10.48 19.57
CA ALA A 458 3.34 -10.79 18.78
C ALA A 458 3.22 -12.30 18.50
N LEU A 459 4.32 -12.97 18.19
CA LEU A 459 4.36 -14.42 18.01
C LEU A 459 4.00 -15.17 19.28
N ALA A 460 4.62 -14.81 20.41
CA ALA A 460 4.35 -15.45 21.69
C ALA A 460 2.90 -15.28 22.11
N PHE A 461 2.32 -14.08 21.93
CA PHE A 461 0.90 -13.85 22.13
C PHE A 461 0.03 -14.71 21.21
N GLY A 462 0.37 -14.81 19.92
CA GLY A 462 -0.32 -15.68 18.96
C GLY A 462 -0.35 -17.15 19.36
N LEU A 463 0.66 -17.62 20.10
CA LEU A 463 0.70 -18.98 20.64
C LEU A 463 -0.07 -19.11 21.97
N VAL A 464 -0.02 -18.09 22.83
CA VAL A 464 -0.72 -18.07 24.12
C VAL A 464 -2.24 -18.02 23.94
N ALA A 465 -2.71 -17.21 23.00
CA ALA A 465 -4.14 -17.02 22.75
C ALA A 465 -4.76 -18.16 21.90
N ASP A 466 -3.99 -19.23 21.63
CA ASP A 466 -4.40 -20.40 20.82
C ASP A 466 -5.06 -19.98 19.48
N VAL A 467 -4.45 -18.99 18.83
CA VAL A 467 -5.06 -18.18 17.74
C VAL A 467 -5.34 -18.99 16.48
N ALA A 468 -4.96 -20.26 16.43
CA ALA A 468 -5.58 -21.15 15.48
C ALA A 468 -5.59 -22.61 15.93
N PRO A 469 -6.59 -23.39 15.46
CA PRO A 469 -6.52 -24.84 15.48
C PRO A 469 -5.17 -25.32 14.93
N ARG A 470 -4.69 -26.47 15.43
CA ARG A 470 -3.52 -27.17 14.89
C ARG A 470 -3.58 -27.16 13.35
N GLY A 471 -2.60 -26.51 12.71
CA GLY A 471 -2.45 -26.47 11.25
C GLY A 471 -2.64 -25.12 10.55
N LYS A 472 -3.24 -24.06 11.13
CA LYS A 472 -3.26 -22.74 10.44
C LYS A 472 -2.03 -21.90 10.77
N ALA A 473 -1.46 -21.20 9.80
CA ALA A 473 -0.31 -20.32 10.03
C ALA A 473 -0.57 -19.19 11.05
N LEU A 474 0.45 -18.82 11.82
CA LEU A 474 0.49 -17.55 12.57
C LEU A 474 0.82 -16.41 11.60
N ARG A 475 0.12 -15.28 11.69
CA ARG A 475 0.34 -14.13 10.82
C ARG A 475 0.71 -12.92 11.65
N ILE A 476 1.87 -12.35 11.36
CA ILE A 476 2.41 -11.18 12.03
C ILE A 476 2.71 -10.16 10.96
N VAL A 477 2.41 -8.90 11.23
CA VAL A 477 2.72 -7.80 10.34
C VAL A 477 3.67 -6.86 11.04
N LYS A 478 4.63 -6.30 10.31
CA LYS A 478 5.65 -5.38 10.79
C LYS A 478 5.65 -4.12 9.92
N ASN A 479 5.67 -2.95 10.55
CA ASN A 479 5.76 -1.65 9.86
C ASN A 479 7.16 -1.31 9.32
N LEU A 480 8.16 -2.15 9.59
CA LEU A 480 9.57 -2.03 9.17
C LEU A 480 10.03 -3.37 8.58
N ARG A 481 11.22 -3.42 7.99
CA ARG A 481 11.86 -4.69 7.62
C ARG A 481 12.09 -5.52 8.89
N ILE A 482 11.76 -6.82 8.87
CA ILE A 482 12.08 -7.73 9.98
C ILE A 482 13.60 -7.70 10.21
N CYS A 483 14.06 -7.61 11.45
CA CYS A 483 15.51 -7.64 11.72
C CYS A 483 16.09 -9.05 11.51
N ARG A 484 17.40 -9.15 11.24
CA ARG A 484 18.07 -10.41 10.97
C ARG A 484 17.92 -11.42 12.11
N ASP A 485 18.00 -10.93 13.35
CA ASP A 485 17.80 -11.76 14.54
C ASP A 485 16.39 -12.37 14.64
N CYS A 486 15.33 -11.58 14.42
CA CYS A 486 13.96 -12.08 14.41
C CYS A 486 13.75 -13.07 13.27
N HIS A 487 14.32 -12.81 12.10
CA HIS A 487 14.28 -13.71 10.96
C HIS A 487 14.92 -15.07 11.29
N GLU A 488 16.13 -15.08 11.86
CA GLU A 488 16.79 -16.30 12.29
C GLU A 488 16.01 -17.02 13.39
N ALA A 489 15.56 -16.30 14.43
CA ALA A 489 14.78 -16.88 15.51
C ALA A 489 13.51 -17.57 14.98
N PHE A 490 12.82 -16.95 14.02
CA PHE A 490 11.55 -17.48 13.50
C PHE A 490 11.72 -18.76 12.70
N LYS A 491 12.88 -18.97 12.04
CA LYS A 491 13.24 -20.27 11.47
C LYS A 491 13.24 -21.35 12.56
N TYR A 492 14.02 -21.18 13.63
CA TYR A 492 14.06 -22.19 14.70
C TYR A 492 12.72 -22.35 15.41
N ILE A 493 12.00 -21.25 15.67
CA ILE A 493 10.69 -21.31 16.31
C ILE A 493 9.72 -22.13 15.46
N SER A 494 9.71 -21.97 14.12
CA SER A 494 8.82 -22.74 13.23
C SER A 494 8.99 -24.27 13.37
N ARG A 495 10.21 -24.75 13.68
CA ARG A 495 10.47 -26.16 14.02
C ARG A 495 9.93 -26.53 15.38
N VAL A 496 10.19 -25.70 16.39
CA VAL A 496 9.75 -25.95 17.78
C VAL A 496 8.23 -26.01 17.90
N VAL A 497 7.52 -25.16 17.16
CA VAL A 497 6.05 -25.10 17.22
C VAL A 497 5.36 -25.95 16.16
N GLU A 498 6.12 -26.58 15.26
CA GLU A 498 5.63 -27.40 14.13
C GLU A 498 4.51 -26.69 13.35
N ARG A 499 4.70 -25.40 13.08
CA ARG A 499 3.66 -24.51 12.54
C ARG A 499 4.26 -23.45 11.64
N GLU A 500 3.57 -23.19 10.52
CA GLU A 500 3.92 -22.10 9.62
C GLU A 500 3.77 -20.75 10.33
N ILE A 501 4.77 -19.89 10.19
CA ILE A 501 4.74 -18.50 10.65
C ILE A 501 4.92 -17.62 9.43
N ILE A 502 3.99 -16.71 9.20
CA ILE A 502 4.02 -15.74 8.11
C ILE A 502 4.27 -14.36 8.73
N VAL A 503 5.36 -13.73 8.32
CA VAL A 503 5.64 -12.34 8.67
C VAL A 503 5.59 -11.48 7.42
N ARG A 504 4.67 -10.51 7.40
CA ARG A 504 4.65 -9.44 6.40
C ARG A 504 5.50 -8.28 6.91
N ASP A 505 6.58 -7.95 6.19
CA ASP A 505 7.32 -6.72 6.41
C ASP A 505 6.96 -5.67 5.32
N VAL A 506 7.66 -4.54 5.30
CA VAL A 506 7.42 -3.45 4.34
C VAL A 506 7.67 -3.84 2.88
N ASN A 507 8.46 -4.89 2.63
CA ASN A 507 8.92 -5.27 1.29
C ASN A 507 8.30 -6.58 0.80
N ARG A 508 8.09 -7.56 1.70
CA ARG A 508 7.73 -8.94 1.34
C ARG A 508 7.12 -9.74 2.48
N TYR A 509 6.69 -10.96 2.13
CA TYR A 509 6.34 -12.00 3.08
C TYR A 509 7.51 -12.95 3.32
N HIS A 510 7.77 -13.20 4.59
CA HIS A 510 8.61 -14.28 5.06
C HIS A 510 7.70 -15.39 5.56
N ARG A 511 7.78 -16.56 4.91
CA ARG A 511 7.08 -17.78 5.32
C ARG A 511 8.09 -18.72 5.93
N PHE A 512 8.02 -18.87 7.25
CA PHE A 512 8.87 -19.74 8.02
C PHE A 512 8.18 -21.09 8.21
N LEU A 513 8.81 -22.14 7.71
CA LEU A 513 8.31 -23.51 7.82
C LEU A 513 9.51 -24.45 7.96
N ASP A 514 9.46 -25.31 8.98
CA ASP A 514 10.49 -26.32 9.26
C ASP A 514 11.95 -25.78 9.27
N GLY A 515 12.11 -24.55 9.77
CA GLY A 515 13.41 -23.89 9.85
C GLY A 515 13.95 -23.32 8.56
N GLY A 516 13.17 -23.35 7.47
CA GLY A 516 13.43 -22.58 6.27
C GLY A 516 12.63 -21.28 6.23
N CYS A 517 13.05 -20.36 5.35
CA CYS A 517 12.26 -19.20 4.94
C CYS A 517 12.19 -19.16 3.40
N ASN A 518 11.04 -18.79 2.84
CA ASN A 518 10.86 -18.64 1.38
C ASN A 518 11.82 -17.63 0.74
N CYS A 519 12.40 -16.70 1.50
CA CYS A 519 13.39 -15.76 0.99
C CYS A 519 14.75 -16.42 0.67
N GLY A 520 14.99 -17.66 1.12
CA GLY A 520 16.25 -18.38 0.94
C GLY A 520 17.44 -17.70 1.63
N ASP A 521 17.20 -17.10 2.80
CA ASP A 521 18.16 -16.33 3.60
C ASP A 521 18.73 -15.08 2.91
N TYR A 522 18.13 -14.68 1.79
CA TYR A 522 18.33 -13.37 1.19
C TYR A 522 17.54 -12.33 2.00
N TRP A 523 17.98 -12.08 3.24
CA TRP A 523 17.35 -11.20 4.24
C TRP A 523 17.22 -9.77 3.78
#